data_AF-A0A091QIH6-F1
#
_entry.id   AF-A0A091QIH6-F1
#
_cell.length_a   1.000
_cell.length_b   1.000
_cell.length_c   1.000
_cell.angle_alpha   90.00
_cell.angle_beta   90.00
_cell.angle_gamma   90.00
#
_symmetry.space_group_name_H-M   'P 1'
#
loop_
_entity.id
_entity.type
_entity.pdbx_description
1 polymer ?
#
loop_
_entity_poly.entity_id
_entity_poly.type
_entity_poly.pdbx_seq_one_letter_code
_entity_poly.pdbx_strand_id
1 'polypeptide(L)'
;PRIGDIIQKLAPFLKMYGEYLRNFNRALELLTLWSEKSPPFQELIADIQKRKVCANLTLQHHMLEPVQRIPRYELLLKDYVQKLPPSSPDRGDAE
;
A
#
# COMPACT_ATOMS: atom_id res chain seq x y z
N PRO A 1 14.59 3.99 20.22
CA PRO A 1 14.14 4.11 18.81
C PRO A 1 13.28 5.36 18.65
N ARG A 2 13.55 6.12 17.60
CA ARG A 2 12.79 7.30 17.20
C ARG A 2 11.98 6.94 15.95
N ILE A 3 11.40 7.89 15.22
CA ILE A 3 10.64 7.54 14.00
C ILE A 3 11.58 7.54 12.79
N GLY A 4 12.53 8.47 12.72
CA GLY A 4 13.50 8.55 11.63
C GLY A 4 14.35 7.27 11.50
N ASP A 5 14.93 6.79 12.60
CA ASP A 5 15.78 5.59 12.60
C ASP A 5 15.01 4.31 12.20
N ILE A 6 13.72 4.23 12.52
CA ILE A 6 12.86 3.12 12.08
C ILE A 6 12.58 3.21 10.59
N ILE A 7 12.23 4.40 10.08
CA ILE A 7 11.93 4.59 8.65
C ILE A 7 13.16 4.28 7.80
N GLN A 8 14.36 4.70 8.21
CA GLN A 8 15.58 4.39 7.47
C GLN A 8 15.84 2.88 7.37
N LYS A 9 15.60 2.13 8.46
CA LYS A 9 15.70 0.65 8.45
C LYS A 9 14.67 0.00 7.53
N LEU A 10 13.51 0.63 7.37
CA LEU A 10 12.41 0.13 6.54
C LEU A 10 12.50 0.58 5.08
N ALA A 11 13.21 1.67 4.79
CA ALA A 11 13.34 2.26 3.45
C ALA A 11 13.79 1.26 2.37
N PRO A 12 14.73 0.33 2.62
CA PRO A 12 15.09 -0.69 1.64
C PRO A 12 13.92 -1.59 1.19
N PHE A 13 12.95 -1.84 2.07
CA PHE A 13 11.78 -2.67 1.77
C PHE A 13 10.76 -1.94 0.88
N LEU A 14 10.81 -0.60 0.80
CA LEU A 14 9.96 0.18 -0.09
C LEU A 14 10.24 -0.12 -1.57
N LYS A 15 11.40 -0.69 -1.90
CA LYS A 15 11.72 -1.14 -3.27
C LYS A 15 10.73 -2.19 -3.80
N MET A 16 10.21 -3.06 -2.93
CA MET A 16 9.20 -4.06 -3.30
C MET A 16 7.88 -3.42 -3.76
N TYR A 17 7.53 -2.24 -3.21
CA TYR A 17 6.36 -1.49 -3.67
C TYR A 17 6.54 -0.96 -5.09
N GLY A 18 7.77 -0.60 -5.47
CA GLY A 18 8.08 -0.25 -6.85
C GLY A 18 7.77 -1.38 -7.82
N GLU A 19 8.05 -2.63 -7.45
CA GLU A 19 7.71 -3.80 -8.26
C GLU A 19 6.21 -4.09 -8.31
N TYR A 20 5.53 -3.93 -7.18
CA TYR A 20 4.08 -4.03 -7.13
C TYR A 20 3.42 -3.00 -8.06
N LEU A 21 3.85 -1.73 -8.00
CA LEU A 21 3.31 -0.64 -8.82
C LEU A 21 3.52 -0.87 -10.31
N ARG A 22 4.70 -1.35 -10.71
CA ARG A 22 4.99 -1.67 -12.12
C ARG A 22 4.04 -2.72 -12.69
N ASN A 23 3.60 -3.68 -11.88
CA ASN A 23 2.73 -4.77 -12.32
C ASN A 23 1.24 -4.53 -12.04
N PHE A 24 0.89 -3.46 -11.32
CA PHE A 24 -0.46 -3.23 -10.81
C PHE A 24 -1.53 -3.19 -11.92
N ASN A 25 -1.30 -2.39 -12.97
CA ASN A 25 -2.23 -2.28 -14.09
C ASN A 25 -2.44 -3.63 -14.79
N ARG A 26 -1.34 -4.38 -15.00
CA ARG A 26 -1.40 -5.70 -15.62
C ARG A 26 -2.19 -6.69 -14.76
N ALA A 27 -2.03 -6.63 -13.44
CA ALA A 27 -2.79 -7.48 -12.52
C ALA A 27 -4.29 -7.16 -12.55
N LEU A 28 -4.67 -5.88 -12.62
CA LEU A 28 -6.06 -5.46 -12.77
C LEU A 28 -6.67 -5.93 -14.10
N GLU A 29 -5.95 -5.80 -15.21
CA GLU A 29 -6.39 -6.31 -16.52
C GLU A 29 -6.65 -7.81 -16.48
N LEU A 30 -5.73 -8.60 -15.88
CA LEU A 30 -5.90 -10.04 -15.75
C LEU A 30 -7.09 -10.39 -14.88
N LEU A 31 -7.29 -9.68 -13.77
CA LEU A 31 -8.43 -9.89 -12.89
C LEU A 31 -9.75 -9.65 -13.63
N THR A 32 -9.86 -8.56 -14.40
CA THR A 32 -11.04 -8.27 -15.22
C THR A 32 -11.24 -9.36 -16.28
N LEU A 33 -10.20 -9.67 -17.07
CA LEU A 33 -10.25 -10.69 -18.12
C LEU A 33 -10.74 -12.04 -17.60
N TRP A 34 -10.22 -12.51 -16.47
CA TRP A 34 -10.60 -13.80 -15.91
C TRP A 34 -11.96 -13.79 -15.23
N SER A 35 -12.39 -12.65 -14.69
CA SER A 35 -13.75 -12.48 -14.16
C SER A 35 -14.79 -12.58 -15.28
N GLU A 36 -14.49 -12.08 -16.48
CA GLU A 36 -15.38 -12.18 -17.64
C GLU A 36 -15.31 -13.56 -18.31
N LYS A 37 -14.11 -14.13 -18.43
CA LYS A 37 -13.88 -15.38 -19.16
C LYS A 37 -14.33 -16.62 -18.39
N SER A 38 -14.37 -16.58 -17.06
CA SER A 38 -14.56 -17.77 -16.22
C SER A 38 -15.60 -17.52 -15.12
N PRO A 39 -16.85 -18.00 -15.30
CA PRO A 39 -17.88 -17.91 -14.26
C PRO A 39 -17.44 -18.53 -12.92
N PRO A 40 -16.76 -19.70 -12.86
CA PRO A 40 -16.27 -20.23 -11.59
C PRO A 40 -15.26 -19.33 -10.88
N PHE A 41 -14.42 -18.61 -11.64
CA PHE A 41 -13.49 -17.65 -11.07
C PHE A 41 -14.23 -16.43 -10.51
N GLN A 42 -15.20 -15.90 -11.24
CA GLN A 42 -16.05 -14.80 -10.79
C GLN A 42 -16.81 -15.16 -9.50
N GLU A 43 -17.42 -16.34 -9.44
CA GLU A 43 -18.13 -16.84 -8.26
C GLU A 43 -17.21 -16.95 -7.05
N LEU A 44 -16.02 -17.53 -7.23
CA LEU A 44 -15.02 -17.63 -6.17
C LEU A 44 -14.62 -16.26 -5.61
N ILE A 45 -14.34 -15.29 -6.48
CA ILE A 45 -14.01 -13.91 -6.06
C ILE A 45 -15.19 -13.28 -5.31
N ALA A 46 -16.41 -13.42 -5.83
CA ALA A 46 -17.60 -12.89 -5.18
C ALA A 46 -17.81 -13.48 -3.78
N ASP A 47 -17.60 -14.79 -3.62
CA ASP A 47 -17.76 -15.47 -2.33
C ASP A 47 -16.67 -15.09 -1.32
N ILE A 48 -15.44 -14.85 -1.78
CA ILE A 48 -14.38 -14.33 -0.91
C ILE A 48 -14.74 -12.91 -0.45
N GLN A 49 -15.18 -12.03 -1.35
CA GLN A 49 -15.49 -10.63 -1.04
C GLN A 49 -16.68 -10.45 -0.06
N LYS A 50 -17.60 -11.43 0.01
CA LYS A 50 -18.72 -11.42 0.98
C LYS A 50 -18.25 -11.66 2.43
N ARG A 51 -17.02 -12.14 2.64
CA ARG A 51 -16.51 -12.42 3.98
C ARG A 51 -16.36 -11.12 4.77
N LYS A 52 -16.70 -11.15 6.06
CA LYS A 52 -16.59 -9.98 6.95
C LYS A 52 -15.20 -9.32 6.95
N VAL A 53 -14.14 -10.12 6.80
CA VAL A 53 -12.74 -9.65 6.74
C VAL A 53 -12.46 -8.74 5.54
N CYS A 54 -13.23 -8.87 4.45
CA CYS A 54 -13.09 -8.02 3.28
C CYS A 54 -13.77 -6.65 3.44
N ALA A 55 -14.51 -6.43 4.53
CA ALA A 55 -15.12 -5.15 4.89
C ALA A 55 -15.97 -4.51 3.77
N ASN A 56 -16.71 -5.33 3.01
CA ASN A 56 -17.51 -4.91 1.84
C ASN A 56 -16.70 -4.26 0.70
N LEU A 57 -15.38 -4.47 0.67
CA LEU A 57 -14.50 -3.98 -0.39
C LEU A 57 -14.23 -5.09 -1.41
N THR A 58 -14.10 -4.69 -2.67
CA THR A 58 -13.69 -5.63 -3.74
C THR A 58 -12.19 -5.92 -3.67
N LEU A 59 -11.75 -6.98 -4.33
CA LEU A 59 -10.32 -7.29 -4.44
C LEU A 59 -9.54 -6.13 -5.06
N GLN A 60 -10.08 -5.44 -6.06
CA GLN A 60 -9.46 -4.25 -6.66
C GLN A 60 -9.24 -3.13 -5.63
N HIS A 61 -10.20 -2.90 -4.72
CA HIS A 61 -10.06 -1.92 -3.65
C HIS A 61 -8.90 -2.29 -2.71
N HIS A 62 -8.81 -3.57 -2.32
CA HIS A 62 -7.69 -4.06 -1.50
C HIS A 62 -6.34 -3.95 -2.23
N MET A 63 -6.31 -4.19 -3.54
CA MET A 63 -5.10 -4.04 -4.36
C MET A 63 -4.66 -2.56 -4.49
N LEU A 64 -5.54 -1.59 -4.28
CA LEU A 64 -5.16 -0.17 -4.27
C LEU A 64 -4.45 0.24 -2.97
N GLU A 65 -4.62 -0.48 -1.87
CA GLU A 65 -4.04 -0.09 -0.58
C GLU A 65 -2.52 0.08 -0.64
N PRO A 66 -1.72 -0.86 -1.21
CA PRO A 66 -0.26 -0.67 -1.35
C PRO A 66 0.12 0.52 -2.23
N VAL A 67 -0.70 0.84 -3.24
CA VAL A 67 -0.50 2.00 -4.13
C VAL A 67 -0.65 3.30 -3.35
N GLN A 68 -1.68 3.40 -2.51
CA GLN A 68 -1.97 4.60 -1.73
C GLN A 68 -1.09 4.72 -0.48
N ARG A 69 -0.58 3.60 0.05
CA ARG A 69 0.18 3.57 1.30
C ARG A 69 1.50 4.33 1.18
N ILE A 70 2.16 4.27 0.03
CA ILE A 70 3.46 4.91 -0.18
C ILE A 70 3.36 6.44 -0.18
N PRO A 71 2.47 7.07 -0.97
CA PRO A 71 2.22 8.51 -0.87
C PRO A 71 1.82 8.92 0.56
N ARG A 72 1.02 8.09 1.26
CA ARG A 72 0.62 8.39 2.63
C ARG A 72 1.80 8.43 3.60
N TYR A 73 2.77 7.53 3.48
CA TYR A 73 3.98 7.58 4.32
C TYR A 73 4.81 8.84 4.04
N GLU A 74 4.91 9.25 2.78
CA GLU A 74 5.59 10.50 2.42
C GLU A 74 4.92 11.72 3.09
N LEU A 75 3.59 11.83 3.00
CA LEU A 75 2.85 12.92 3.63
C LEU A 75 3.01 12.92 5.16
N LEU A 76 2.88 11.75 5.79
CA LEU A 76 3.03 11.62 7.23
C LEU A 76 4.45 11.98 7.71
N LEU A 77 5.48 11.61 6.93
CA LEU A 77 6.87 11.93 7.25
C LEU A 77 7.15 13.43 7.11
N LYS A 78 6.65 14.06 6.03
CA LYS A 78 6.73 15.52 5.85
C LYS A 78 6.07 16.27 7.01
N ASP A 79 4.84 15.88 7.37
CA ASP A 79 4.12 16.45 8.51
C ASP A 79 4.85 16.22 9.83
N TYR A 80 5.49 15.07 10.00
CA TYR A 80 6.27 14.73 11.18
C TYR A 80 7.48 15.67 11.33
N VAL A 81 8.30 15.82 10.29
CA VAL A 81 9.49 16.70 10.28
C VAL A 81 9.10 18.15 10.53
N GLN A 82 7.99 18.62 9.96
CA GLN A 82 7.49 19.99 10.18
C GLN A 82 7.11 20.24 11.64
N LYS A 83 6.59 19.23 12.34
CA LYS A 83 6.18 19.34 13.75
C LYS A 83 7.31 19.09 14.74
N LEU A 84 8.47 18.61 14.28
CA LEU A 84 9.63 18.43 15.13
C LEU A 84 10.26 19.76 15.53
N PRO A 85 10.62 19.96 16.82
CA PRO A 85 11.46 21.08 17.23
C PRO A 85 12.78 21.10 16.44
N PRO A 86 13.37 22.28 16.15
CA PRO A 86 14.64 22.37 15.43
C PRO A 86 15.80 21.63 16.11
N SER A 87 15.77 21.55 17.46
CA SER A 87 16.75 20.81 18.27
C SER A 87 16.43 19.33 18.42
N SER A 88 15.37 18.83 17.76
CA SER A 88 14.99 17.43 17.87
C SER A 88 16.11 16.55 17.33
N PRO A 89 16.60 15.58 18.12
CA PRO A 89 17.65 14.69 17.66
C PRO A 89 17.14 13.70 16.61
N ASP A 90 15.83 13.61 16.35
CA ASP A 90 15.25 12.77 15.28
C ASP A 90 15.18 13.46 13.92
N ARG A 91 15.35 14.79 13.87
CA ARG A 91 15.18 15.55 12.62
C ARG A 91 16.17 15.09 11.54
N GLY A 92 17.42 14.85 11.91
CA GLY A 92 18.44 14.37 10.96
C GLY A 92 18.20 12.97 10.41
N ASP A 93 17.45 12.11 11.13
CA ASP A 93 17.11 10.77 10.63
C ASP A 93 15.79 10.77 9.83
N ALA A 94 14.92 11.76 10.05
CA ALA A 94 13.58 11.86 9.47
C ALA A 94 13.51 12.75 8.21
N GLU A 95 14.55 13.56 7.95
CA GLU A 95 14.78 14.29 6.69
C GLU A 95 15.37 13.39 5.60
#